data_AF-A0A831NP97-F1
#
_entry.id   AF-A0A831NP97-F1
#
_cell.length_a   1.000
_cell.length_b   1.000
_cell.length_c   1.000
_cell.angle_alpha   90.00
_cell.angle_beta   90.00
_cell.angle_gamma   90.00
#
_symmetry.space_group_name_H-M   'P 1'
#
loop_
_entity.id
_entity.type
_entity.pdbx_description
1 polymer ?
#
loop_
_entity_poly.entity_id
_entity_poly.type
_entity_poly.pdbx_seq_one_letter_code
_entity_poly.pdbx_strand_id
1 'polypeptide(L)' 'DYIFKLRQDFTNVEEAFLTPLYIIYAQMLAFYKSLNLRITPDNPNPEGRVNRVVKGVIIYEYV' A
#
# COMPACT_ATOMS: atom_id res chain seq x y z
N ASP A 1 -10.47 -5.37 -28.17
CA ASP A 1 -11.14 -5.81 -26.91
C ASP A 1 -10.34 -6.91 -26.23
N TYR A 2 -9.57 -6.57 -25.19
CA TYR A 2 -8.83 -7.56 -24.41
C TYR A 2 -9.71 -8.06 -23.27
N ILE A 3 -10.37 -9.21 -23.48
CA ILE A 3 -11.08 -9.92 -22.42
C ILE A 3 -10.05 -10.67 -21.59
N PHE A 4 -9.73 -10.15 -20.42
CA PHE A 4 -8.96 -10.87 -19.41
C PHE A 4 -9.81 -12.02 -18.86
N LYS A 5 -9.48 -13.25 -19.23
CA LYS A 5 -10.01 -14.45 -18.56
C LYS A 5 -9.04 -14.85 -17.46
N LEU A 6 -9.55 -14.91 -16.23
CA LEU A 6 -8.79 -15.50 -15.12
C LEU A 6 -8.56 -16.98 -15.42
N ARG A 7 -7.30 -17.42 -15.34
CA ARG A 7 -6.92 -18.83 -15.47
C ARG A 7 -7.62 -19.59 -14.32
N GLN A 8 -8.33 -20.66 -14.65
CA GLN A 8 -9.06 -21.46 -13.65
C GLN A 8 -8.13 -22.28 -12.73
N ASP A 9 -6.88 -22.46 -13.13
CA ASP A 9 -5.88 -23.22 -12.39
C ASP A 9 -4.87 -22.27 -11.73
N PHE A 10 -4.95 -22.18 -10.40
CA PHE A 10 -4.03 -21.43 -9.54
C PHE A 10 -3.05 -22.37 -8.79
N THR A 11 -2.95 -23.64 -9.17
CA THR A 11 -2.12 -24.62 -8.44
C THR A 11 -0.62 -24.38 -8.57
N ASN A 12 -0.18 -23.67 -9.62
CA ASN A 12 1.22 -23.30 -9.86
C ASN A 12 1.33 -21.82 -10.24
N VAL A 13 1.08 -20.95 -9.27
CA VAL A 13 1.33 -19.50 -9.38
C VAL A 13 2.66 -19.20 -8.69
N GLU A 14 3.60 -18.56 -9.39
CA GLU A 14 4.81 -18.09 -8.74
C GLU A 14 4.45 -17.10 -7.62
N GLU A 15 5.14 -17.20 -6.49
CA GLU A 15 4.82 -16.43 -5.29
C GLU A 15 4.77 -14.92 -5.52
N ALA A 16 5.61 -14.40 -6.43
CA ALA A 16 5.61 -12.99 -6.82
C ALA A 16 4.25 -12.50 -7.35
N PHE A 17 3.46 -13.38 -7.98
CA PHE A 17 2.12 -13.05 -8.48
C PHE A 17 1.03 -13.14 -7.41
N LEU A 18 1.34 -13.65 -6.21
CA LEU A 18 0.43 -13.61 -5.07
C LEU A 18 0.48 -12.26 -4.34
N THR A 19 1.56 -11.49 -4.50
CA THR A 19 1.75 -10.18 -3.84
C THR A 19 0.57 -9.22 -4.04
N PRO A 20 -0.02 -9.05 -5.25
CA PRO A 20 -1.18 -8.19 -5.43
C PRO A 20 -2.40 -8.61 -4.59
N LEU A 21 -2.61 -9.92 -4.39
CA LEU A 21 -3.71 -10.42 -3.57
C LEU A 21 -3.49 -10.09 -2.09
N TYR A 22 -2.27 -10.30 -1.59
CA TYR A 22 -1.92 -10.04 -0.20
C TYR A 22 -1.92 -8.54 0.13
N ILE A 23 -1.41 -7.70 -0.76
CA ILE A 23 -1.34 -6.26 -0.50
C ILE A 23 -2.73 -5.62 -0.49
N ILE A 24 -3.67 -6.06 -1.33
CA ILE A 24 -5.05 -5.55 -1.32
C ILE A 24 -5.71 -5.85 0.03
N TYR A 25 -5.56 -7.08 0.55
CA TYR A 25 -6.08 -7.42 1.88
C TYR A 25 -5.47 -6.53 2.97
N ALA A 26 -4.14 -6.37 2.97
CA ALA A 26 -3.44 -5.52 3.95
C ALA A 26 -3.87 -4.04 3.87
N GLN A 27 -4.06 -3.50 2.65
CA GLN A 27 -4.55 -2.15 2.41
C GLN A 27 -5.96 -1.95 2.96
N MET A 28 -6.89 -2.88 2.69
CA MET A 28 -8.25 -2.83 3.22
C MET A 28 -8.26 -2.89 4.75
N LEU A 29 -7.49 -3.81 5.34
CA LEU A 29 -7.37 -3.92 6.80
C LEU A 29 -6.88 -2.61 7.42
N ALA A 30 -5.82 -2.01 6.88
CA ALA A 30 -5.27 -0.74 7.36
C ALA A 30 -6.29 0.41 7.23
N PHE A 31 -7.00 0.50 6.11
CA PHE A 31 -8.03 1.51 5.87
C PHE A 31 -9.17 1.42 6.89
N TYR A 32 -9.77 0.23 7.04
CA TYR A 32 -10.87 0.04 8.00
C TYR A 32 -10.41 0.20 9.45
N LYS A 33 -9.16 -0.18 9.77
CA LYS A 33 -8.60 0.05 11.10
C LYS A 33 -8.40 1.54 11.40
N SER A 34 -7.95 2.33 10.43
CA SER A 34 -7.86 3.79 10.54
C SER A 34 -9.22 4.38 10.92
N LEU A 35 -10.27 4.01 10.18
CA LEU A 35 -11.64 4.47 10.43
C LEU A 35 -12.13 4.04 11.83
N ASN A 36 -11.90 2.78 12.22
CA ASN A 36 -12.28 2.25 13.53
C ASN A 36 -11.60 2.99 14.69
N LEU A 37 -10.35 3.40 14.51
CA LEU A 37 -9.59 4.19 15.48
C LEU A 37 -9.86 5.69 15.40
N ARG A 38 -10.78 6.14 14.53
CA ARG A 38 -11.09 7.55 14.27
C ARG A 38 -9.88 8.36 13.76
N ILE A 39 -8.97 7.71 13.05
CA ILE A 39 -7.86 8.33 12.32
C ILE A 39 -8.31 8.58 10.88
N THR A 40 -7.99 9.75 10.32
CA THR A 40 -8.29 10.07 8.92
C THR A 40 -7.31 9.37 7.98
N PRO A 41 -7.74 8.40 7.14
CA PRO A 41 -6.82 7.60 6.33
C PRO A 41 -6.05 8.44 5.29
N ASP A 42 -6.62 9.55 4.82
CA ASP A 42 -5.96 10.44 3.85
C ASP A 42 -4.81 11.26 4.45
N ASN A 43 -4.92 11.58 5.74
CA ASN A 43 -3.90 12.27 6.51
C ASN A 43 -3.86 11.73 7.94
N PRO A 44 -3.24 10.56 8.18
CA PRO A 44 -3.26 9.91 9.48
C PRO A 44 -2.36 10.60 10.53
N ASN A 45 -1.56 11.58 10.11
CA ASN A 45 -0.66 12.34 10.99
C ASN A 45 -0.84 13.85 10.78
N PRO A 46 -1.95 14.45 11.27
CA PRO A 46 -2.21 15.88 11.09
C PRO A 46 -1.19 16.78 11.78
N GLU A 47 -0.50 16.26 12.80
CA GLU A 47 0.58 16.96 13.51
C GLU A 47 1.86 17.13 12.66
N GLY A 48 1.97 16.43 11.52
CA GLY A 48 3.05 16.63 10.56
C GLY A 48 4.40 16.02 10.95
N ARG A 49 4.43 15.12 11.95
CA ARG A 49 5.61 14.27 12.25
C ARG A 49 5.95 13.35 11.08
N VAL A 50 4.92 12.87 10.38
CA VAL A 50 5.04 12.06 9.15
C VAL A 50 4.22 12.74 8.06
N ASN A 51 4.74 12.77 6.83
CA ASN A 51 4.15 13.50 5.71
C ASN A 51 4.13 12.62 4.46
N ARG A 52 3.14 12.86 3.57
CA ARG A 52 3.06 12.19 2.25
C ARG A 52 4.32 12.41 1.41
N VAL A 53 4.87 13.62 1.47
CA VAL A 53 6.16 13.98 0.87
C VAL A 53 7.13 14.22 2.02
N VAL A 54 8.29 13.57 1.97
CA VAL A 54 9.29 13.65 3.02
C VAL A 54 9.74 15.09 3.24
N LYS A 55 9.93 15.48 4.49
CA LYS A 55 10.42 16.79 4.91
C LYS A 55 11.66 16.60 5.79
N GLY A 56 12.58 17.57 5.75
CA GLY A 56 13.79 17.55 6.58
C GLY A 56 14.90 16.61 6.09
N VAL A 57 14.81 16.10 4.86
CA VAL A 57 15.90 15.34 4.23
C VAL A 57 16.94 16.30 3.69
N ILE A 58 18.18 16.13 4.16
CA ILE A 58 19.36 16.85 3.65
C ILE A 58 20.12 15.87 2.76
N ILE A 59 20.31 16.25 1.50
CA ILE A 59 21.16 15.52 0.55
C ILE A 59 22.53 16.18 0.57
N TYR A 60 23.56 15.41 0.88
CA TYR A 60 24.94 15.87 0.87
C TYR A 60 25.59 15.60 -0.50
N GLU A 61 26.62 16.38 -0.83
CA GLU A 61 27.40 16.14 -2.04
C GLU A 61 28.14 14.81 -1.97
N TYR A 62 28.27 14.17 -3.14
CA TYR A 62 29.09 12.97 -3.28
C TYR A 62 30.57 13.37 -3.27
N VAL A 63 31.37 12.71 -2.42
CA VAL A 63 32.82 12.92 -2.30
C VAL A 63 33.57 11.93 -3.19
#